data_AF-S7VFD1-F1
#
_entry.id   AF-S7VFD1-F1
#
_cell.length_a   1.000
_cell.length_b   1.000
_cell.length_c   1.000
_cell.angle_alpha   90.00
_cell.angle_beta   90.00
_cell.angle_gamma   90.00
#
_symmetry.space_group_name_H-M   'P 1'
#
loop_
_entity.id
_entity.type
_entity.pdbx_description
1 polymer ?
#
loop_
_entity_poly.entity_id
_entity_poly.type
_entity_poly.pdbx_seq_one_letter_code
_entity_poly.pdbx_strand_id
1 'polypeptide(L)'
;MSIEAFKALVEERAKLVQENATLTEKSAHLEQKITSKEGEIDRLARQVMDLSTQRNQASNGNLESITDEWQSGVVFKVQLAAFDELDLRDLTENGSDLKIIDEEGYIKYVLGQFRDYKMADQFKKKLRRIGVKEAWIVPYKDGKRVALKEVLSEAID
;
A
#
# COMPACT_ATOMS: atom_id res chain seq x y z
N MET A 1 -24.49 52.80 9.54
CA MET A 1 -24.81 51.38 9.27
C MET A 1 -26.31 51.29 8.99
N SER A 2 -26.73 50.68 7.88
CA SER A 2 -28.16 50.45 7.61
C SER A 2 -28.67 49.27 8.46
N ILE A 3 -29.94 49.34 8.88
CA ILE A 3 -30.64 48.24 9.57
C ILE A 3 -30.57 46.95 8.74
N GLU A 4 -30.60 47.09 7.40
CA GLU A 4 -30.54 45.98 6.46
C GLU A 4 -29.16 45.31 6.42
N ALA A 5 -28.08 46.10 6.51
CA ALA A 5 -26.72 45.58 6.61
C ALA A 5 -26.49 44.85 7.95
N PHE A 6 -27.08 45.34 9.04
CA PHE A 6 -27.02 44.67 10.34
C PHE A 6 -27.77 43.33 10.30
N LYS A 7 -28.94 43.27 9.67
CA LYS A 7 -29.72 42.04 9.51
C LYS A 7 -28.97 40.98 8.69
N ALA A 8 -28.35 41.38 7.57
CA ALA A 8 -27.54 40.48 6.75
C ALA A 8 -26.34 39.91 7.52
N LEU A 9 -25.67 40.74 8.32
CA LEU A 9 -24.55 40.31 9.16
C LEU A 9 -24.97 39.29 10.24
N VAL A 10 -26.16 39.47 10.82
CA VAL A 10 -26.71 38.51 11.80
C VAL A 10 -27.03 37.17 11.15
N GLU A 11 -27.62 37.17 9.95
CA GLU A 11 -27.90 35.95 9.18
C GLU A 11 -26.61 35.22 8.75
N GLU A 12 -25.59 35.95 8.30
CA GLU A 12 -24.28 35.40 7.97
C GLU A 12 -23.60 34.78 9.18
N ARG A 13 -23.61 35.49 10.32
CA ARG A 13 -23.10 34.94 11.60
C ARG A 13 -23.84 33.66 11.98
N ALA A 14 -25.16 33.60 11.80
CA ALA A 14 -25.94 32.40 12.12
C ALA A 14 -25.55 31.21 11.23
N LYS A 15 -25.34 31.44 9.93
CA LYS A 15 -24.85 30.40 9.01
C LYS A 15 -23.45 29.92 9.37
N LEU A 16 -22.53 30.83 9.66
CA LEU A 16 -21.17 30.50 10.07
C LEU A 16 -21.13 29.69 11.38
N VAL A 17 -22.02 30.00 12.32
CA VAL A 17 -22.16 29.23 13.57
C VAL A 17 -22.67 27.82 13.28
N GLN A 18 -23.66 27.67 12.40
CA GLN A 18 -24.17 26.36 11.99
C GLN A 18 -23.08 25.54 11.28
N GLU A 19 -22.34 26.15 10.36
CA GLU A 19 -21.24 25.48 9.65
C GLU A 19 -20.14 25.03 10.61
N ASN A 20 -19.71 25.89 11.54
CA ASN A 20 -18.75 25.52 12.58
C ASN A 20 -19.24 24.35 13.42
N ALA A 21 -20.52 24.33 13.82
CA ALA A 21 -21.08 23.20 14.56
C ALA A 21 -20.98 21.89 13.77
N THR A 22 -21.34 21.90 12.48
CA THR A 22 -21.21 20.70 11.64
C THR A 22 -19.76 20.27 11.40
N LEU A 23 -18.84 21.22 11.32
CA LEU A 23 -17.41 20.93 11.17
C LEU A 23 -16.84 20.30 12.45
N THR A 24 -17.25 20.80 13.62
CA THR A 24 -16.87 20.22 14.92
C THR A 24 -17.36 18.78 15.05
N GLU A 25 -18.61 18.49 14.68
CA GLU A 25 -19.15 17.12 14.67
C GLU A 25 -18.35 16.18 13.74
N LYS A 26 -18.02 16.66 12.52
CA LYS A 26 -17.19 15.89 11.58
C LYS A 26 -15.79 15.62 12.12
N SER A 27 -15.17 16.60 12.77
CA SER A 27 -13.85 16.44 13.39
C SER A 27 -13.88 15.36 14.48
N ALA A 28 -14.87 15.44 15.39
CA ALA A 28 -15.04 14.44 16.44
C ALA A 28 -15.27 13.04 15.88
N HIS A 29 -16.04 12.91 14.80
CA HIS A 29 -16.26 11.63 14.13
C HIS A 29 -14.99 11.07 13.46
N LEU A 30 -14.18 11.93 12.85
CA LEU A 30 -12.90 11.54 12.24
C LEU A 30 -11.89 11.10 13.30
N GLU A 31 -11.79 11.83 14.42
CA GLU A 31 -10.96 11.46 15.56
C GLU A 31 -11.35 10.09 16.12
N GLN A 32 -12.65 9.83 16.30
CA GLN A 32 -13.13 8.52 16.74
C GLN A 32 -12.71 7.40 15.77
N LYS A 33 -12.78 7.65 14.45
CA LYS A 33 -12.33 6.68 13.43
C LYS A 33 -10.83 6.43 13.47
N ILE A 34 -10.03 7.47 13.71
CA ILE A 34 -8.58 7.36 13.86
C ILE A 34 -8.26 6.48 15.06
N THR A 35 -8.83 6.77 16.23
CA THR A 35 -8.61 5.96 17.44
C THR A 35 -9.02 4.50 17.26
N SER A 36 -10.14 4.24 16.56
CA SER A 36 -10.55 2.87 16.25
C SER A 36 -9.56 2.14 15.35
N LYS A 37 -8.95 2.84 14.37
CA LYS A 37 -7.96 2.26 13.46
C LYS A 37 -6.61 2.07 14.13
N GLU A 38 -6.18 2.98 14.99
CA GLU A 38 -4.97 2.82 15.80
C GLU A 38 -5.05 1.57 16.68
N GLY A 39 -6.19 1.33 17.33
CA GLY A 39 -6.40 0.10 18.10
C GLY A 39 -6.40 -1.18 17.25
N GLU A 40 -6.82 -1.10 15.98
CA GLU A 40 -6.75 -2.22 15.03
C GLU A 40 -5.30 -2.48 14.59
N ILE A 41 -4.53 -1.42 14.32
CA ILE A 41 -3.10 -1.49 14.00
C ILE A 41 -2.33 -2.14 15.15
N ASP A 42 -2.57 -1.74 16.40
CA ASP A 42 -1.90 -2.31 17.57
C ASP A 42 -2.18 -3.82 17.72
N ARG A 43 -3.42 -4.24 17.47
CA ARG A 43 -3.80 -5.65 17.52
C ARG A 43 -3.13 -6.46 16.42
N LEU A 44 -3.14 -5.95 15.19
CA LEU A 44 -2.50 -6.60 14.05
C LEU A 44 -0.98 -6.69 14.24
N ALA A 45 -0.35 -5.63 14.76
CA ALA A 45 1.08 -5.61 15.05
C ALA A 45 1.47 -6.68 16.08
N ARG A 46 0.69 -6.83 17.15
CA ARG A 46 0.90 -7.91 18.14
C ARG A 46 0.71 -9.29 17.53
N GLN A 47 -0.33 -9.48 16.72
CA GLN A 47 -0.57 -10.76 16.06
C GLN A 47 0.58 -11.16 15.12
N VAL A 48 1.14 -10.21 14.37
CA VAL A 48 2.32 -10.44 13.51
C VAL A 48 3.57 -10.77 14.35
N MET A 49 3.75 -10.10 15.48
CA MET A 49 4.86 -10.37 16.39
C MET A 49 4.77 -11.78 17.00
N ASP A 50 3.58 -12.21 17.42
CA ASP A 50 3.36 -13.56 17.97
C ASP A 50 3.59 -14.64 16.91
N LEU A 51 3.07 -14.45 15.69
CA LEU A 51 3.26 -15.39 14.58
C LEU A 51 4.73 -15.50 14.16
N SER A 52 5.47 -14.39 14.10
CA SER A 52 6.90 -14.41 13.76
C SER A 52 7.73 -15.10 14.86
N THR A 53 7.40 -14.89 16.13
CA THR A 53 8.04 -15.58 17.26
C THR A 53 7.76 -17.08 17.22
N GLN A 54 6.52 -17.48 16.94
CA GLN A 54 6.14 -18.89 16.80
C GLN A 54 6.86 -19.58 15.63
N ARG A 55 7.01 -18.88 14.49
CA ARG A 55 7.76 -19.39 13.32
C ARG A 55 9.23 -19.61 13.64
N ASN A 56 9.86 -18.68 14.36
CA ASN A 56 11.28 -18.79 14.72
C ASN A 56 11.56 -19.93 15.72
N GLN A 57 10.64 -20.21 16.64
CA GLN A 57 10.78 -21.33 17.59
C GLN A 57 10.60 -22.71 16.93
N ALA A 58 9.81 -22.81 15.87
CA ALA A 58 9.68 -24.03 15.07
C ALA A 58 10.87 -24.29 14.13
N SER A 59 11.76 -23.31 13.93
CA SER A 59 12.86 -23.34 12.95
C SER A 59 14.23 -23.70 13.55
N ASN A 60 14.27 -24.33 14.74
CA ASN A 60 15.51 -24.70 15.41
C ASN A 60 16.10 -26.03 14.86
N GLY A 61 16.25 -26.07 13.53
CA GLY A 61 16.83 -27.18 12.78
C GLY A 61 17.06 -26.75 11.34
N ASN A 62 18.31 -26.39 11.05
CA ASN A 62 18.89 -25.97 9.78
C ASN A 62 18.70 -24.51 9.36
N LEU A 63 19.87 -23.89 9.21
CA LEU A 63 20.13 -22.60 8.60
C LEU A 63 19.77 -22.66 7.10
N GLU A 64 18.49 -22.55 6.76
CA GLU A 64 18.04 -22.40 5.38
C GLU A 64 17.44 -21.02 5.18
N SER A 65 17.98 -20.34 4.15
CA SER A 65 17.51 -19.13 3.48
C SER A 65 16.15 -18.61 3.89
N ILE A 66 16.08 -17.28 4.05
CA ILE A 66 14.85 -16.49 3.96
C ILE A 66 14.08 -16.96 2.72
N THR A 67 13.19 -17.94 2.88
CA THR A 67 12.30 -18.41 1.84
C THR A 67 11.21 -17.37 1.79
N ASP A 68 11.47 -16.34 0.98
CA ASP A 68 10.51 -15.32 0.58
C ASP A 68 9.22 -16.08 0.21
N GLU A 69 8.13 -15.84 0.93
CA GLU A 69 6.85 -16.59 0.82
C GLU A 69 6.25 -16.56 -0.60
N TRP A 70 6.82 -15.70 -1.43
CA TRP A 70 6.55 -15.45 -2.84
C TRP A 70 7.41 -16.29 -3.81
N GLN A 71 8.25 -17.21 -3.31
CA GLN A 71 9.11 -18.09 -4.11
C GLN A 71 8.37 -19.30 -4.69
N SER A 72 7.16 -19.62 -4.23
CA SER A 72 6.39 -20.76 -4.72
C SER A 72 5.02 -20.36 -5.27
N GLY A 73 4.66 -20.98 -6.40
CA GLY A 73 3.45 -20.71 -7.16
C GLY A 73 3.57 -19.49 -8.06
N VAL A 74 2.43 -19.06 -8.59
CA VAL A 74 2.33 -17.87 -9.44
C VAL A 74 2.23 -16.62 -8.59
N VAL A 75 3.10 -15.64 -8.87
CA VAL A 75 3.15 -14.34 -8.21
C VAL A 75 3.26 -13.23 -9.25
N PHE A 76 2.38 -12.25 -9.15
CA PHE A 76 2.37 -11.03 -9.96
C PHE A 76 3.02 -9.90 -9.18
N LYS A 77 4.20 -9.44 -9.62
CA LYS A 77 4.91 -8.32 -9.02
C LYS A 77 4.62 -7.04 -9.80
N VAL A 78 4.22 -5.95 -9.13
CA VAL A 78 4.00 -4.64 -9.76
C VAL A 78 5.25 -3.80 -9.61
N GLN A 79 5.90 -3.50 -10.73
CA GLN A 79 7.17 -2.79 -10.80
C GLN A 79 6.96 -1.35 -11.29
N LEU A 80 7.68 -0.38 -10.72
CA LEU A 80 7.66 1.03 -11.14
C LEU A 80 8.69 1.32 -12.23
N ALA A 81 9.90 0.80 -12.04
CA ALA A 81 11.05 1.03 -12.90
C ALA A 81 12.10 -0.05 -12.70
N ALA A 82 12.88 -0.28 -13.74
CA ALA A 82 14.11 -1.06 -13.72
C ALA A 82 15.18 -0.14 -14.31
N PHE A 83 16.02 0.44 -13.45
CA PHE A 83 17.11 1.31 -13.86
C PHE A 83 18.44 0.59 -13.70
N ASP A 84 19.35 0.88 -14.61
CA ASP A 84 20.72 0.40 -14.70
C ASP A 84 21.65 1.07 -13.67
N GLU A 85 21.50 2.38 -13.41
CA GLU A 85 22.41 3.14 -12.52
C GLU A 85 21.73 4.08 -11.51
N LEU A 86 20.40 4.22 -11.55
CA LEU A 86 19.70 5.16 -10.68
C LEU A 86 19.36 4.48 -9.33
N ASP A 87 20.26 4.60 -8.37
CA ASP A 87 20.03 4.14 -7.00
C ASP A 87 19.20 5.17 -6.20
N LEU A 88 17.90 4.96 -6.18
CA LEU A 88 16.93 5.72 -5.38
C LEU A 88 16.77 5.16 -3.95
N ARG A 89 17.62 4.24 -3.46
CA ARG A 89 17.49 3.67 -2.09
C ARG A 89 17.33 4.76 -1.03
N ASP A 90 18.07 5.85 -1.16
CA ASP A 90 18.04 7.02 -0.27
C ASP A 90 16.69 7.76 -0.26
N LEU A 91 15.87 7.62 -1.31
CA LEU A 91 14.53 8.22 -1.39
C LEU A 91 13.43 7.29 -0.84
N THR A 92 13.78 6.05 -0.48
CA THR A 92 12.82 5.00 -0.11
C THR A 92 12.83 4.69 1.39
N GLU A 93 13.72 5.36 2.13
CA GLU A 93 13.69 5.41 3.59
C GLU A 93 12.40 6.10 4.04
N ASN A 94 11.38 5.29 4.31
CA ASN A 94 10.37 5.43 5.37
C ASN A 94 9.12 4.60 4.98
N GLY A 95 9.08 3.35 5.41
CA GLY A 95 7.82 2.59 5.56
C GLY A 95 7.03 2.29 4.29
N SER A 96 7.64 2.35 3.10
CA SER A 96 6.98 1.93 1.86
C SER A 96 7.22 0.43 1.61
N ASP A 97 6.20 -0.29 1.12
CA ASP A 97 6.28 -1.70 0.66
C ASP A 97 7.19 -1.87 -0.59
N LEU A 98 8.08 -0.92 -0.82
CA LEU A 98 8.96 -0.87 -1.96
C LEU A 98 10.15 -1.79 -1.73
N LYS A 99 10.11 -2.97 -2.34
CA LYS A 99 11.26 -3.87 -2.43
C LYS A 99 12.17 -3.42 -3.57
N ILE A 100 13.45 -3.25 -3.24
CA ILE A 100 14.52 -2.97 -4.20
C ILE A 100 15.25 -4.29 -4.46
N ILE A 101 15.19 -4.78 -5.70
CA ILE A 101 15.83 -6.03 -6.10
C ILE A 101 16.96 -5.71 -7.07
N ASP A 102 18.18 -6.10 -6.70
CA ASP A 102 19.34 -6.06 -7.59
C ASP A 102 19.43 -7.40 -8.33
N GLU A 103 19.17 -7.39 -9.63
CA GLU A 103 19.19 -8.60 -10.46
C GLU A 103 19.65 -8.24 -11.87
N GLU A 104 20.72 -8.88 -12.34
CA GLU A 104 21.32 -8.70 -13.67
C GLU A 104 21.85 -7.28 -13.97
N GLY A 105 22.29 -6.54 -12.94
CA GLY A 105 22.80 -5.17 -13.10
C GLY A 105 21.70 -4.12 -13.26
N TYR A 106 20.44 -4.48 -12.96
CA TYR A 106 19.32 -3.55 -12.89
C TYR A 106 18.77 -3.51 -11.46
N ILE A 107 18.52 -2.29 -10.98
CA ILE A 107 17.79 -2.02 -9.75
C ILE A 107 16.29 -1.98 -10.07
N LYS A 108 15.57 -2.99 -9.59
CA LYS A 108 14.13 -3.15 -9.78
C LYS A 108 13.36 -2.63 -8.58
N TYR A 109 12.45 -1.70 -8.83
CA TYR A 109 11.59 -1.09 -7.81
C TYR A 109 10.21 -1.78 -7.82
N VAL A 110 9.95 -2.64 -6.84
CA VAL A 110 8.71 -3.44 -6.72
C VAL A 110 7.86 -2.88 -5.60
N LEU A 111 6.63 -2.42 -5.89
CA LEU A 111 5.74 -1.79 -4.90
C LEU A 111 4.62 -2.72 -4.41
N GLY A 112 4.58 -3.94 -4.90
CA GLY A 112 3.57 -4.91 -4.49
C GLY A 112 3.74 -6.26 -5.15
N GLN A 113 3.32 -7.30 -4.45
CA GLN A 113 3.30 -8.68 -4.92
C GLN A 113 1.91 -9.26 -4.64
N PHE A 114 1.34 -9.95 -5.62
CA PHE A 114 -0.04 -10.44 -5.56
C PHE A 114 -0.10 -11.87 -6.12
N ARG A 115 -0.90 -12.75 -5.50
CA ARG A 115 -1.22 -14.06 -6.10
C ARG A 115 -2.33 -13.97 -7.15
N ASP A 116 -3.14 -12.92 -7.08
CA ASP A 116 -4.26 -12.66 -8.00
C ASP A 116 -3.89 -11.57 -9.02
N TYR A 117 -4.10 -11.88 -10.31
CA TYR A 117 -3.82 -10.96 -11.41
C TYR A 117 -4.70 -9.71 -11.40
N LYS A 118 -6.00 -9.84 -11.06
CA LYS A 118 -6.95 -8.71 -11.00
C LYS A 118 -6.54 -7.74 -9.91
N MET A 119 -6.07 -8.21 -8.75
CA MET A 119 -5.53 -7.36 -7.69
C MET A 119 -4.30 -6.60 -8.17
N ALA A 120 -3.36 -7.28 -8.85
CA ALA A 120 -2.18 -6.63 -9.43
C ALA A 120 -2.56 -5.57 -10.48
N ASP A 121 -3.55 -5.85 -11.33
CA ASP A 121 -4.06 -4.90 -12.34
C ASP A 121 -4.75 -3.69 -11.72
N GLN A 122 -5.57 -3.89 -10.69
CA GLN A 122 -6.18 -2.80 -9.93
C GLN A 122 -5.12 -1.92 -9.25
N PHE A 123 -4.10 -2.53 -8.64
CA PHE A 123 -3.01 -1.81 -8.00
C PHE A 123 -2.22 -1.00 -9.02
N LYS A 124 -1.80 -1.61 -10.14
CA LYS A 124 -1.15 -0.91 -11.26
C LYS A 124 -1.98 0.28 -11.76
N LYS A 125 -3.31 0.12 -11.93
CA LYS A 125 -4.21 1.21 -12.33
C LYS A 125 -4.23 2.36 -11.32
N LYS A 126 -4.25 2.05 -10.02
CA LYS A 126 -4.14 3.06 -8.95
C LYS A 126 -2.82 3.82 -9.03
N LEU A 127 -1.69 3.12 -9.23
CA LEU A 127 -0.36 3.72 -9.38
C LEU A 127 -0.29 4.68 -10.57
N ARG A 128 -0.83 4.27 -11.72
CA ARG A 128 -0.89 5.13 -12.91
C ARG A 128 -1.72 6.39 -12.68
N ARG A 129 -2.82 6.28 -11.93
CA ARG A 129 -3.68 7.42 -11.58
C ARG A 129 -2.99 8.44 -10.68
N ILE A 130 -2.08 8.01 -9.81
CA ILE A 130 -1.30 8.90 -8.93
C ILE A 130 0.01 9.39 -9.57
N GLY A 131 0.24 9.08 -10.85
CA GLY A 131 1.36 9.63 -11.62
C GLY A 131 2.47 8.63 -12.00
N VAL A 132 2.41 7.39 -11.53
CA VAL A 132 3.37 6.34 -11.88
C VAL A 132 2.97 5.69 -13.21
N LYS A 133 3.23 6.38 -14.32
CA LYS A 133 2.77 5.98 -15.66
C LYS A 133 3.40 4.67 -16.14
N GLU A 134 4.66 4.46 -15.80
CA GLU A 134 5.45 3.31 -16.22
C GLU A 134 5.20 2.06 -15.36
N ALA A 135 4.22 2.03 -14.44
CA ALA A 135 3.99 0.81 -13.68
C ALA A 135 3.54 -0.36 -14.58
N TRP A 136 4.20 -1.53 -14.49
CA TRP A 136 3.83 -2.76 -15.18
C TRP A 136 3.81 -3.98 -14.25
N ILE A 137 3.17 -5.06 -14.70
CA ILE A 137 3.07 -6.33 -13.95
C ILE A 137 4.08 -7.31 -14.53
N VAL A 138 4.88 -7.92 -13.67
CA VAL A 138 5.80 -9.01 -14.01
C VAL A 138 5.35 -10.28 -13.32
N PRO A 139 4.99 -11.32 -14.08
CA PRO A 139 4.66 -12.61 -13.50
C PRO A 139 5.92 -13.43 -13.20
N TYR A 140 5.89 -14.09 -12.06
CA TYR A 140 6.87 -15.06 -11.61
C TYR A 140 6.15 -16.37 -11.32
N LYS A 141 6.77 -17.50 -11.66
CA LYS A 141 6.36 -18.85 -11.27
C LYS A 141 7.53 -19.52 -10.58
N ASP A 142 7.33 -19.93 -9.34
CA ASP A 142 8.35 -20.60 -8.53
C ASP A 142 9.69 -19.82 -8.50
N GLY A 143 9.60 -18.50 -8.26
CA GLY A 143 10.75 -17.61 -8.19
C GLY A 143 11.34 -17.20 -9.55
N LYS A 144 10.92 -17.81 -10.66
CA LYS A 144 11.41 -17.50 -12.01
C LYS A 144 10.45 -16.59 -12.77
N ARG A 145 10.99 -15.58 -13.45
CA ARG A 145 10.19 -14.73 -14.34
C ARG A 145 9.65 -15.56 -15.51
N VAL A 146 8.37 -15.42 -15.79
CA VAL A 146 7.68 -16.12 -16.89
C VAL A 146 6.91 -15.14 -17.77
N ALA A 147 6.48 -15.57 -18.95
CA ALA A 147 5.62 -14.75 -19.79
C ALA A 147 4.20 -14.68 -19.20
N LEU A 148 3.55 -13.51 -19.30
CA LEU A 148 2.19 -13.33 -18.75
C LEU A 148 1.18 -14.33 -19.33
N LYS A 149 1.35 -14.74 -20.58
CA LYS A 149 0.50 -15.73 -21.25
C LYS A 149 0.56 -17.11 -20.61
N GLU A 150 1.69 -17.48 -20.00
CA GLU A 150 1.91 -18.81 -19.41
C GLU A 150 1.18 -18.99 -18.07
N VAL A 151 0.87 -17.88 -17.40
CA VAL A 151 0.21 -17.89 -16.09
C VAL A 151 -1.22 -17.37 -16.13
N LEU A 152 -1.65 -16.78 -17.25
CA LEU A 152 -3.02 -16.28 -17.39
C LEU A 152 -4.04 -17.43 -17.41
N SER A 153 -3.67 -18.61 -17.92
CA SER A 153 -4.53 -19.79 -17.94
C SER A 153 -4.73 -20.42 -16.57
N GLU A 154 -3.74 -20.33 -15.67
CA GLU A 154 -3.80 -20.89 -14.31
C GLU A 154 -4.48 -19.95 -13.31
N ALA A 155 -4.67 -18.67 -13.65
CA ALA A 155 -5.24 -17.64 -12.77
C ALA A 155 -6.70 -17.26 -13.10
N ILE A 156 -7.34 -17.96 -14.03
CA ILE A 156 -8.71 -17.67 -14.50
C ILE A 156 -9.72 -18.79 -14.19
N ASP A 157 -9.29 -19.93 -13.64
CA ASP A 157 -10.19 -20.97 -13.11
C ASP A 157 -10.68 -20.66 -11.68
#